data_AF-A0AAU3MZR8-F1
#
_entry.id   AF-A0AAU3MZR8-F1
#
_cell.length_a   1.000
_cell.length_b   1.000
_cell.length_c   1.000
_cell.angle_alpha   90.00
_cell.angle_beta   90.00
_cell.angle_gamma   90.00
#
_symmetry.space_group_name_H-M   'P 1'
#
loop_
_entity.id
_entity.type
_entity.pdbx_description
1 polymer ?
#
loop_
_entity_poly.entity_id
_entity_poly.type
_entity_poly.pdbx_seq_one_letter_code
_entity_poly.pdbx_strand_id
1 'polypeptide(L)'
;MSNTLSGPTAYTTAGSLAGRPVGVFGAYGHTGRFVVAELLRRGATPVLVGRDAGKLDAVRDLAPGAPVRQAFPDDAASLDRALEGAAAVINCAGPFLDTARPVVDAALRAGIPYLDVGAEQAVTAALFETYGERAKEAGIAVVPSLAFYGGLGDLLATVALGDWPDADEITLAYGLDSWHPTQGTRRTGESNAGRHLTYTAGKLSPFFYAQEVSPWNFPEPLGKQDTVVFATADQVTLPRHVRTPEVRAVMNLAPLRDIRAEDTPEPVPADAEGRSAQSFLVEAVVTRGHETRRAVAGGRDIYAVTAPLVVEALARLLRGDRPVTGVVAVGEAFDAESFLRALTPDHLTRLELPAGAS
;
A
#
# COMPACT_ATOMS: atom_id res chain seq x y z
N MET A 1 -47.02 -8.26 -21.30
CA MET A 1 -46.07 -9.17 -21.98
C MET A 1 -44.78 -8.39 -22.22
N SER A 2 -43.69 -8.91 -21.69
CA SER A 2 -42.27 -8.59 -21.93
C SER A 2 -41.84 -7.11 -21.98
N ASN A 3 -41.27 -6.62 -20.88
CA ASN A 3 -40.25 -5.57 -20.95
C ASN A 3 -38.99 -6.11 -20.27
N THR A 4 -38.02 -6.50 -21.09
CA THR A 4 -36.74 -7.09 -20.68
C THR A 4 -35.87 -5.97 -20.11
N LEU A 5 -35.59 -6.05 -18.81
CA LEU A 5 -34.61 -5.20 -18.13
C LEU A 5 -33.21 -5.54 -18.66
N SER A 6 -32.57 -4.58 -19.35
CA SER A 6 -31.13 -4.61 -19.61
C SER A 6 -30.39 -4.67 -18.27
N GLY A 7 -29.48 -5.64 -18.15
CA GLY A 7 -28.64 -5.84 -16.98
C GLY A 7 -27.64 -4.69 -16.75
N PRO A 8 -26.97 -4.69 -15.58
CA PRO A 8 -26.04 -3.64 -15.21
C PRO A 8 -24.78 -3.70 -16.09
N THR A 9 -24.51 -2.61 -16.80
CA THR A 9 -23.26 -2.36 -17.52
C THR A 9 -22.10 -2.30 -16.53
N ALA A 10 -21.07 -3.11 -16.80
CA ALA A 10 -19.78 -3.07 -16.11
C ALA A 10 -19.19 -1.66 -16.12
N TYR A 11 -18.92 -1.10 -14.94
CA TYR A 11 -18.13 0.12 -14.78
C TYR A 11 -16.74 -0.13 -15.36
N THR A 12 -16.50 0.39 -16.56
CA THR A 12 -15.22 0.24 -17.24
C THR A 12 -14.31 1.38 -16.80
N THR A 13 -13.48 1.14 -15.78
CA THR A 13 -12.44 2.04 -15.25
C THR A 13 -11.26 2.27 -16.22
N ALA A 14 -11.42 1.94 -17.51
CA ALA A 14 -10.35 1.96 -18.51
C ALA A 14 -9.98 3.39 -19.01
N GLY A 15 -10.71 4.43 -18.62
CA GLY A 15 -10.56 5.76 -19.20
C GLY A 15 -9.38 6.59 -18.67
N SER A 16 -9.01 6.49 -17.39
CA SER A 16 -8.07 7.46 -16.79
C SER A 16 -6.60 7.12 -17.02
N LEU A 17 -6.26 5.84 -17.21
CA LEU A 17 -4.88 5.38 -17.36
C LEU A 17 -4.47 5.05 -18.80
N ALA A 18 -5.42 4.98 -19.73
CA ALA A 18 -5.19 4.55 -21.11
C ALA A 18 -3.98 5.24 -21.76
N GLY A 19 -2.96 4.44 -22.12
CA GLY A 19 -1.76 4.88 -22.82
C GLY A 19 -0.83 5.82 -22.02
N ARG A 20 -1.10 6.05 -20.73
CA ARG A 20 -0.24 6.92 -19.91
C ARG A 20 1.04 6.18 -19.51
N PRO A 21 2.24 6.72 -19.78
CA PRO A 21 3.49 6.11 -19.33
C PRO A 21 3.63 6.21 -17.80
N VAL A 22 3.86 5.10 -17.11
CA VAL A 22 4.02 5.07 -15.65
C VAL A 22 5.33 4.39 -15.29
N GLY A 23 6.24 5.12 -14.65
CA GLY A 23 7.51 4.55 -14.17
C GLY A 23 7.27 3.57 -13.03
N VAL A 24 7.74 2.32 -13.17
CA VAL A 24 7.75 1.35 -12.07
C VAL A 24 9.20 1.14 -11.65
N PHE A 25 9.63 1.82 -10.58
CA PHE A 25 10.98 1.67 -10.05
C PHE A 25 11.07 0.40 -9.20
N GLY A 26 11.87 -0.57 -9.61
CA GLY A 26 11.84 -1.93 -9.05
C GLY A 26 10.95 -2.91 -9.83
N ALA A 27 10.75 -2.69 -11.14
CA ALA A 27 9.84 -3.46 -11.99
C ALA A 27 10.08 -4.99 -12.01
N TYR A 28 11.32 -5.44 -11.80
CA TYR A 28 11.64 -6.88 -11.76
C TYR A 28 11.48 -7.51 -10.37
N GLY A 29 11.19 -6.71 -9.33
CA GLY A 29 10.96 -7.20 -7.97
C GLY A 29 9.59 -7.89 -7.84
N HIS A 30 9.41 -8.70 -6.80
CA HIS A 30 8.20 -9.50 -6.61
C HIS A 30 6.92 -8.64 -6.67
N THR A 31 6.82 -7.59 -5.84
CA THR A 31 5.69 -6.63 -5.86
C THR A 31 5.63 -5.82 -7.16
N GLY A 32 6.79 -5.41 -7.70
CA GLY A 32 6.87 -4.64 -8.94
C GLY A 32 6.24 -5.36 -10.13
N ARG A 33 6.37 -6.70 -10.20
CA ARG A 33 5.72 -7.51 -11.25
C ARG A 33 4.19 -7.46 -11.17
N PHE A 34 3.62 -7.52 -9.97
CA PHE A 34 2.18 -7.35 -9.79
C PHE A 34 1.73 -5.93 -10.19
N VAL A 35 2.50 -4.89 -9.84
CA VAL A 35 2.19 -3.50 -10.24
C VAL A 35 2.24 -3.34 -11.76
N VAL A 36 3.23 -3.90 -12.45
CA VAL A 36 3.32 -3.88 -13.91
C VAL A 36 2.11 -4.58 -14.54
N ALA A 37 1.74 -5.76 -14.04
CA ALA A 37 0.59 -6.50 -14.53
C ALA A 37 -0.73 -5.73 -14.33
N GLU A 38 -0.92 -5.11 -13.16
CA GLU A 38 -2.11 -4.31 -12.87
C GLU A 38 -2.19 -3.03 -13.72
N LEU A 39 -1.06 -2.36 -13.95
CA LEU A 39 -1.00 -1.22 -14.88
C LEU A 39 -1.44 -1.61 -16.30
N LEU A 40 -0.95 -2.74 -16.81
CA LEU A 40 -1.36 -3.27 -18.12
C LEU A 40 -2.84 -3.62 -18.15
N ARG A 41 -3.35 -4.30 -17.11
CA ARG A 41 -4.77 -4.65 -16.97
C ARG A 41 -5.67 -3.42 -17.03
N ARG A 42 -5.19 -2.28 -16.51
CA ARG A 42 -5.89 -1.00 -16.46
C ARG A 42 -5.61 -0.10 -17.69
N GLY A 43 -4.87 -0.61 -18.68
CA GLY A 43 -4.61 0.06 -19.96
C GLY A 43 -3.47 1.08 -19.92
N ALA A 44 -2.70 1.17 -18.84
CA ALA A 44 -1.52 2.03 -18.76
C ALA A 44 -0.34 1.46 -19.57
N THR A 45 0.65 2.30 -19.82
CA THR A 45 1.93 1.88 -20.41
C THR A 45 3.00 1.87 -19.32
N PRO A 46 3.33 0.73 -18.70
CA PRO A 46 4.40 0.69 -17.72
C PRO A 46 5.75 1.03 -18.39
N VAL A 47 6.60 1.75 -17.68
CA VAL A 47 8.02 1.94 -17.98
C VAL A 47 8.80 1.15 -16.94
N LEU A 48 9.48 0.08 -17.36
CA LEU A 48 10.17 -0.81 -16.44
C LEU A 48 11.49 -0.17 -16.01
N VAL A 49 11.57 0.28 -14.76
CA VAL A 49 12.75 0.95 -14.21
C VAL A 49 13.41 0.10 -13.12
N GLY A 50 14.73 0.03 -13.13
CA GLY A 50 15.50 -0.65 -12.09
C GLY A 50 17.01 -0.52 -12.29
N ARG A 51 17.78 -0.91 -11.26
CA ARG A 51 19.25 -0.76 -11.27
C ARG A 51 19.98 -1.85 -12.05
N ASP A 52 19.34 -2.99 -12.26
CA ASP A 52 19.97 -4.18 -12.86
C ASP A 52 19.40 -4.43 -14.26
N ALA A 53 20.20 -4.16 -15.29
CA ALA A 53 19.80 -4.31 -16.68
C ALA A 53 19.47 -5.77 -17.04
N GLY A 54 20.23 -6.74 -16.54
CA GLY A 54 19.97 -8.16 -16.82
C GLY A 54 18.66 -8.65 -16.20
N LYS A 55 18.32 -8.17 -15.00
CA LYS A 55 17.01 -8.47 -14.39
C LYS A 55 15.85 -7.76 -15.08
N LEU A 56 16.07 -6.55 -15.60
CA LEU A 56 15.09 -5.87 -16.44
C LEU A 56 14.85 -6.66 -17.74
N ASP A 57 15.91 -7.16 -18.37
CA ASP A 57 15.82 -8.02 -19.57
C ASP A 57 14.97 -9.25 -19.31
N ALA A 58 15.19 -9.91 -18.16
CA ALA A 58 14.46 -11.11 -17.77
C ALA A 58 12.95 -10.90 -17.51
N VAL A 59 12.49 -9.65 -17.41
CA VAL A 59 11.07 -9.33 -17.18
C VAL A 59 10.44 -8.54 -18.33
N ARG A 60 11.13 -8.37 -19.47
CA ARG A 60 10.61 -7.67 -20.65
C ARG A 60 9.29 -8.26 -21.14
N ASP A 61 9.17 -9.59 -21.10
CA ASP A 61 7.99 -10.31 -21.57
C ASP A 61 6.77 -10.10 -20.67
N LEU A 62 6.93 -9.56 -19.45
CA LEU A 62 5.81 -9.16 -18.60
C LEU A 62 5.04 -7.98 -19.21
N ALA A 63 5.71 -7.14 -19.99
CA ALA A 63 5.12 -5.98 -20.65
C ALA A 63 5.72 -5.80 -22.06
N PRO A 64 5.32 -6.63 -23.04
CA PRO A 64 5.88 -6.56 -24.38
C PRO A 64 5.70 -5.17 -25.00
N GLY A 65 6.81 -4.58 -25.47
CA GLY A 65 6.83 -3.23 -26.05
C GLY A 65 6.92 -2.09 -25.03
N ALA A 66 6.90 -2.37 -23.72
CA ALA A 66 7.14 -1.36 -22.69
C ALA A 66 8.58 -0.82 -22.75
N PRO A 67 8.78 0.49 -22.55
CA PRO A 67 10.13 1.04 -22.38
C PRO A 67 10.81 0.44 -21.16
N VAL A 68 12.10 0.16 -21.28
CA VAL A 68 12.95 -0.36 -20.20
C VAL A 68 14.10 0.60 -19.97
N ARG A 69 14.26 1.07 -18.74
CA ARG A 69 15.24 2.12 -18.40
C ARG A 69 16.01 1.74 -17.14
N GLN A 70 17.33 1.70 -17.25
CA GLN A 70 18.19 1.48 -16.09
C GLN A 70 18.35 2.79 -15.31
N ALA A 71 18.19 2.74 -13.99
CA ALA A 71 18.47 3.87 -13.11
C ALA A 71 18.92 3.41 -11.72
N PHE A 72 19.71 4.26 -11.07
CA PHE A 72 20.33 3.99 -9.77
C PHE A 72 19.85 5.03 -8.74
N PRO A 73 19.48 4.63 -7.52
CA PRO A 73 19.01 5.57 -6.49
C PRO A 73 20.03 6.67 -6.13
N ASP A 74 21.32 6.38 -6.27
CA ASP A 74 22.44 7.28 -5.97
C ASP A 74 22.90 8.12 -7.18
N ASP A 75 22.26 7.99 -8.35
CA ASP A 75 22.49 8.80 -9.54
C ASP A 75 21.21 9.53 -9.95
N ALA A 76 21.07 10.78 -9.49
CA ALA A 76 19.92 11.64 -9.80
C ALA A 76 19.68 11.82 -11.30
N ALA A 77 20.74 11.92 -12.12
CA ALA A 77 20.61 12.11 -13.56
C ALA A 77 20.09 10.83 -14.24
N SER A 78 20.42 9.65 -13.70
CA SER A 78 19.84 8.38 -14.18
C SER A 78 18.33 8.29 -13.89
N LEU A 79 17.90 8.74 -12.71
CA LEU A 79 16.48 8.78 -12.34
C LEU A 79 15.71 9.76 -13.23
N ASP A 80 16.27 10.94 -13.50
CA ASP A 80 15.65 11.93 -14.36
C ASP A 80 15.43 11.40 -15.79
N ARG A 81 16.46 10.78 -16.38
CA ARG A 81 16.34 10.10 -17.68
C ARG A 81 15.34 8.95 -17.65
N ALA A 82 15.29 8.20 -16.54
CA ALA A 82 14.36 7.08 -16.41
C ALA A 82 12.89 7.52 -16.29
N LEU A 83 12.62 8.71 -15.75
CA LEU A 83 11.27 9.24 -15.57
C LEU A 83 10.83 10.21 -16.67
N GLU A 84 11.68 10.47 -17.68
CA GLU A 84 11.35 11.35 -18.79
C GLU A 84 10.07 10.92 -19.53
N GLY A 85 9.09 11.82 -19.61
CA GLY A 85 7.79 11.58 -20.25
C GLY A 85 6.82 10.69 -19.45
N ALA A 86 7.16 10.28 -18.22
CA ALA A 86 6.25 9.57 -17.35
C ALA A 86 5.12 10.51 -16.86
N ALA A 87 3.93 9.95 -16.63
CA ALA A 87 2.81 10.63 -16.00
C ALA A 87 2.84 10.52 -14.47
N ALA A 88 3.56 9.53 -13.93
CA ALA A 88 3.77 9.27 -12.51
C ALA A 88 4.88 8.24 -12.32
N VAL A 89 5.35 8.09 -11.08
CA VAL A 89 6.24 6.99 -10.67
C VAL A 89 5.64 6.21 -9.49
N ILE A 90 5.67 4.89 -9.59
CA ILE A 90 5.42 3.96 -8.49
C ILE A 90 6.75 3.32 -8.08
N ASN A 91 7.19 3.56 -6.85
CA ASN A 91 8.39 2.96 -6.29
C ASN A 91 8.05 1.63 -5.58
N CYS A 92 8.59 0.55 -6.13
CA CYS A 92 8.50 -0.82 -5.61
C CYS A 92 9.87 -1.40 -5.21
N ALA A 93 10.92 -0.56 -5.15
CA ALA A 93 12.27 -1.01 -4.86
C ALA A 93 12.64 -0.76 -3.39
N GLY A 94 12.56 -1.80 -2.56
CA GLY A 94 13.16 -1.79 -1.22
C GLY A 94 14.68 -2.01 -1.25
N PRO A 95 15.40 -1.61 -0.17
CA PRO A 95 14.89 -0.95 1.03
C PRO A 95 14.54 0.53 0.77
N PHE A 96 13.42 1.01 1.31
CA PHE A 96 12.92 2.36 0.99
C PHE A 96 13.72 3.48 1.65
N LEU A 97 14.54 3.14 2.66
CA LEU A 97 15.56 4.04 3.22
C LEU A 97 16.51 4.58 2.14
N ASP A 98 16.81 3.78 1.12
CA ASP A 98 17.74 4.15 0.06
C ASP A 98 17.03 4.70 -1.18
N THR A 99 15.78 4.29 -1.43
CA THR A 99 15.09 4.58 -2.70
C THR A 99 14.04 5.66 -2.60
N ALA A 100 13.39 5.85 -1.45
CA ALA A 100 12.24 6.76 -1.36
C ALA A 100 12.64 8.22 -1.64
N ARG A 101 13.62 8.76 -0.90
CA ARG A 101 14.01 10.17 -1.05
C ARG A 101 14.54 10.48 -2.47
N PRO A 102 15.47 9.70 -3.06
CA PRO A 102 15.95 10.00 -4.41
C PRO A 102 14.87 9.96 -5.49
N VAL A 103 13.94 9.00 -5.40
CA VAL A 103 12.86 8.87 -6.38
C VAL A 103 11.80 9.96 -6.18
N VAL A 104 11.50 10.38 -4.95
CA VAL A 104 10.66 11.56 -4.68
C VAL A 104 11.30 12.83 -5.26
N ASP A 105 12.60 13.04 -5.03
CA ASP A 105 13.32 14.19 -5.59
C ASP A 105 13.26 14.20 -7.14
N ALA A 106 13.38 13.03 -7.79
CA ALA A 106 13.24 12.91 -9.24
C ALA A 106 11.80 13.18 -9.71
N ALA A 107 10.79 12.70 -8.98
CA ALA A 107 9.39 12.97 -9.27
C ALA A 107 9.07 14.47 -9.17
N LEU A 108 9.61 15.16 -8.16
CA LEU A 108 9.47 16.61 -8.00
C LEU A 108 10.13 17.37 -9.16
N ARG A 109 11.34 16.99 -9.59
CA ARG A 109 11.99 17.59 -10.77
C ARG A 109 11.21 17.37 -12.06
N ALA A 110 10.60 16.19 -12.21
CA ALA A 110 9.81 15.83 -13.37
C ALA A 110 8.40 16.44 -13.37
N GLY A 111 7.92 16.96 -12.23
CA GLY A 111 6.56 17.50 -12.15
C GLY A 111 5.47 16.44 -12.03
N ILE A 112 5.78 15.24 -11.54
CA ILE A 112 4.88 14.06 -11.60
C ILE A 112 4.59 13.48 -10.21
N PRO A 113 3.40 12.87 -9.99
CA PRO A 113 3.09 12.19 -8.75
C PRO A 113 4.06 11.05 -8.43
N TYR A 114 4.36 10.92 -7.13
CA TYR A 114 5.09 9.80 -6.56
C TYR A 114 4.14 8.96 -5.70
N LEU A 115 4.16 7.65 -5.89
CA LEU A 115 3.55 6.68 -5.01
C LEU A 115 4.57 5.61 -4.64
N ASP A 116 4.46 5.02 -3.46
CA ASP A 116 5.28 3.85 -3.11
C ASP A 116 4.53 2.81 -2.30
N VAL A 117 5.18 1.65 -2.17
CA VAL A 117 4.65 0.48 -1.47
C VAL A 117 5.48 0.14 -0.21
N GLY A 118 6.19 1.13 0.33
CA GLY A 118 7.07 0.94 1.49
C GLY A 118 6.30 0.79 2.80
N ALA A 119 6.81 -0.04 3.71
CA ALA A 119 6.16 -0.29 5.00
C ALA A 119 6.97 0.28 6.18
N GLU A 120 8.12 0.92 5.91
CA GLU A 120 9.03 1.43 6.93
C GLU A 120 8.54 2.75 7.52
N GLN A 121 8.05 2.71 8.76
CA GLN A 121 7.46 3.85 9.47
C GLN A 121 8.35 5.08 9.50
N ALA A 122 9.65 4.89 9.77
CA ALA A 122 10.61 5.99 9.83
C ALA A 122 10.79 6.67 8.45
N VAL A 123 10.72 5.90 7.35
CA VAL A 123 10.78 6.46 5.99
C VAL A 123 9.52 7.28 5.73
N THR A 124 8.34 6.70 5.99
CA THR A 124 7.04 7.39 5.82
C THR A 124 7.01 8.70 6.62
N ALA A 125 7.43 8.67 7.89
CA ALA A 125 7.46 9.85 8.76
C ALA A 125 8.41 10.93 8.20
N ALA A 126 9.60 10.54 7.75
CA ALA A 126 10.57 11.45 7.16
C ALA A 126 10.09 12.03 5.82
N LEU A 127 9.30 11.29 5.04
CA LEU A 127 8.69 11.82 3.81
C LEU A 127 7.70 12.94 4.12
N PHE A 128 6.77 12.72 5.06
CA PHE A 128 5.84 13.75 5.51
C PHE A 128 6.57 15.01 6.01
N GLU A 129 7.60 14.83 6.83
CA GLU A 129 8.38 15.94 7.41
C GLU A 129 9.19 16.70 6.34
N THR A 130 9.89 15.99 5.45
CA THR A 130 10.83 16.62 4.50
C THR A 130 10.14 17.21 3.28
N TYR A 131 9.07 16.56 2.79
CA TYR A 131 8.51 16.86 1.46
C TYR A 131 7.13 17.51 1.48
N GLY A 132 6.47 17.62 2.65
CA GLY A 132 5.10 18.17 2.75
C GLY A 132 4.92 19.48 1.99
N GLU A 133 5.67 20.52 2.38
CA GLU A 133 5.57 21.84 1.72
C GLU A 133 6.16 21.83 0.31
N ARG A 134 7.30 21.16 0.07
CA ARG A 134 7.94 21.11 -1.26
C ARG A 134 7.01 20.51 -2.33
N ALA A 135 6.34 19.41 -2.00
CA ALA A 135 5.39 18.75 -2.90
C ALA A 135 4.13 19.59 -3.11
N LYS A 136 3.68 20.31 -2.08
CA LYS A 136 2.55 21.23 -2.16
C LYS A 136 2.85 22.44 -3.06
N GLU A 137 4.01 23.07 -2.89
CA GLU A 137 4.48 24.16 -3.73
C GLU A 137 4.65 23.74 -5.19
N ALA A 138 5.13 22.52 -5.43
CA ALA A 138 5.25 21.95 -6.77
C ALA A 138 3.91 21.50 -7.38
N GLY A 139 2.83 21.48 -6.61
CA GLY A 139 1.52 20.99 -7.06
C GLY A 139 1.49 19.47 -7.32
N ILE A 140 2.34 18.70 -6.63
CA ILE A 140 2.55 17.27 -6.85
C ILE A 140 2.08 16.48 -5.63
N ALA A 141 1.45 15.33 -5.87
CA ALA A 141 1.13 14.36 -4.81
C ALA A 141 2.31 13.42 -4.54
N VAL A 142 2.63 13.23 -3.27
CA VAL A 142 3.51 12.17 -2.76
C VAL A 142 2.67 11.29 -1.84
N VAL A 143 2.42 10.05 -2.25
CA VAL A 143 1.57 9.09 -1.52
C VAL A 143 2.43 7.91 -1.05
N PRO A 144 3.03 7.99 0.15
CA PRO A 144 3.86 6.92 0.66
C PRO A 144 3.02 5.77 1.25
N SER A 145 3.63 4.60 1.35
CA SER A 145 3.10 3.44 2.07
C SER A 145 1.75 2.93 1.59
N LEU A 146 1.52 2.97 0.29
CA LEU A 146 0.28 2.50 -0.32
C LEU A 146 0.35 0.99 -0.62
N ALA A 147 0.42 0.20 0.44
CA ALA A 147 0.55 -1.25 0.40
C ALA A 147 -0.39 -1.96 1.40
N PHE A 148 -0.20 -3.26 1.57
CA PHE A 148 -0.89 -4.06 2.59
C PHE A 148 -0.73 -3.47 4.00
N TYR A 149 0.50 -3.12 4.40
CA TYR A 149 0.78 -2.30 5.58
C TYR A 149 0.88 -0.84 5.13
N GLY A 150 0.06 0.03 5.72
CA GLY A 150 -0.02 1.46 5.39
C GLY A 150 -1.28 1.83 4.63
N GLY A 151 -1.53 1.20 3.49
CA GLY A 151 -2.62 1.61 2.60
C GLY A 151 -3.96 1.01 3.00
N LEU A 152 -4.00 -0.32 3.15
CA LEU A 152 -5.24 -1.04 3.42
C LEU A 152 -5.80 -0.75 4.81
N GLY A 153 -4.95 -0.73 5.85
CA GLY A 153 -5.36 -0.43 7.22
C GLY A 153 -5.84 1.01 7.37
N ASP A 154 -5.15 1.98 6.77
CA ASP A 154 -5.56 3.39 6.73
C ASP A 154 -6.94 3.57 6.10
N LEU A 155 -7.18 3.00 4.91
CA LEU A 155 -8.49 3.03 4.25
C LEU A 155 -9.60 2.42 5.12
N LEU A 156 -9.35 1.25 5.70
CA LEU A 156 -10.34 0.57 6.55
C LEU A 156 -10.68 1.39 7.80
N ALA A 157 -9.66 1.93 8.49
CA ALA A 157 -9.87 2.77 9.66
C ALA A 157 -10.57 4.09 9.31
N THR A 158 -10.29 4.67 8.14
CA THR A 158 -10.98 5.87 7.64
C THR A 158 -12.47 5.61 7.44
N VAL A 159 -12.83 4.49 6.81
CA VAL A 159 -14.25 4.12 6.64
C VAL A 159 -14.89 3.76 7.99
N ALA A 160 -14.16 3.07 8.87
CA ALA A 160 -14.66 2.73 10.20
C ALA A 160 -14.90 3.97 11.07
N LEU A 161 -14.07 5.01 10.95
CA LEU A 161 -14.27 6.30 11.63
C LEU A 161 -15.61 6.93 11.19
N GLY A 162 -15.89 6.94 9.89
CA GLY A 162 -17.14 7.47 9.32
C GLY A 162 -17.32 8.95 9.65
N ASP A 163 -18.47 9.31 10.22
CA ASP A 163 -18.81 10.68 10.61
C ASP A 163 -18.22 11.15 11.94
N TRP A 164 -17.44 10.31 12.64
CA TRP A 164 -16.81 10.72 13.89
C TRP A 164 -15.68 11.74 13.64
N PRO A 165 -15.65 12.87 14.37
CA PRO A 165 -14.60 13.88 14.20
C PRO A 165 -13.26 13.47 14.82
N ASP A 166 -13.28 12.48 15.71
CA ASP A 166 -12.15 11.94 16.49
C ASP A 166 -12.44 10.50 16.95
N ALA A 167 -11.40 9.82 17.40
CA ALA A 167 -11.45 8.52 18.06
C ALA A 167 -10.57 8.53 19.32
N ASP A 168 -10.91 7.71 20.31
CA ASP A 168 -10.07 7.48 21.48
C ASP A 168 -8.92 6.52 21.16
N GLU A 169 -9.18 5.51 20.33
CA GLU A 169 -8.20 4.55 19.87
C GLU A 169 -8.59 3.96 18.52
N ILE A 170 -7.59 3.70 17.68
CA ILE A 170 -7.71 2.90 16.47
C ILE A 170 -6.82 1.67 16.63
N THR A 171 -7.42 0.47 16.55
CA THR A 171 -6.67 -0.79 16.47
C THR A 171 -6.78 -1.40 15.09
N LEU A 172 -5.64 -1.72 14.48
CA LEU A 172 -5.52 -2.48 13.24
C LEU A 172 -5.05 -3.90 13.56
N ALA A 173 -5.92 -4.88 13.34
CA ALA A 173 -5.59 -6.29 13.54
C ALA A 173 -5.27 -6.95 12.19
N TYR A 174 -4.04 -7.43 12.06
CA TYR A 174 -3.53 -8.14 10.89
C TYR A 174 -3.50 -9.64 11.15
N GLY A 175 -4.38 -10.38 10.50
CA GLY A 175 -4.48 -11.84 10.59
C GLY A 175 -4.03 -12.51 9.29
N LEU A 176 -2.99 -13.33 9.34
CA LEU A 176 -2.49 -14.08 8.19
C LEU A 176 -2.45 -15.58 8.52
N ASP A 177 -2.74 -16.44 7.55
CA ASP A 177 -2.51 -17.88 7.72
C ASP A 177 -1.02 -18.25 7.75
N SER A 178 -0.22 -17.55 6.95
CA SER A 178 1.23 -17.73 6.81
C SER A 178 1.88 -16.49 6.20
N TRP A 179 3.19 -16.28 6.45
CA TRP A 179 3.98 -15.23 5.81
C TRP A 179 5.32 -15.74 5.26
N HIS A 180 5.29 -16.18 4.00
CA HIS A 180 6.50 -16.42 3.22
C HIS A 180 7.12 -15.08 2.78
N PRO A 181 8.33 -14.72 3.25
CA PRO A 181 8.94 -13.44 2.92
C PRO A 181 9.67 -13.50 1.57
N THR A 182 9.58 -12.43 0.79
CA THR A 182 10.47 -12.26 -0.37
C THR A 182 11.90 -11.93 0.10
N GLN A 183 12.91 -12.13 -0.75
CA GLN A 183 14.27 -11.64 -0.48
C GLN A 183 14.28 -10.13 -0.19
N GLY A 184 13.41 -9.35 -0.85
CA GLY A 184 13.26 -7.92 -0.59
C GLY A 184 12.74 -7.63 0.82
N THR A 185 11.75 -8.39 1.28
CA THR A 185 11.19 -8.30 2.64
C THR A 185 12.25 -8.58 3.69
N ARG A 186 13.06 -9.64 3.52
CA ARG A 186 14.13 -10.00 4.46
C ARG A 186 15.17 -8.89 4.59
N ARG A 187 15.69 -8.38 3.47
CA ARG A 187 16.65 -7.26 3.43
C ARG A 187 16.10 -5.98 4.05
N THR A 188 14.82 -5.71 3.79
CA THR A 188 14.14 -4.55 4.36
C THR A 188 14.07 -4.68 5.88
N GLY A 189 13.68 -5.86 6.39
CA GLY A 189 13.67 -6.15 7.82
C GLY A 189 15.00 -5.92 8.51
N GLU A 190 16.11 -6.36 7.89
CA GLU A 190 17.47 -6.12 8.39
C GLU A 190 17.81 -4.63 8.42
N SER A 191 17.54 -3.90 7.33
CA SER A 191 17.86 -2.47 7.21
C SER A 191 17.01 -1.56 8.12
N ASN A 192 15.81 -2.02 8.47
CA ASN A 192 14.85 -1.29 9.29
C ASN A 192 14.95 -1.64 10.80
N ALA A 193 15.86 -2.55 11.17
CA ALA A 193 16.04 -2.97 12.55
C ALA A 193 16.31 -1.78 13.48
N GLY A 194 15.54 -1.68 14.56
CA GLY A 194 15.66 -0.61 15.56
C GLY A 194 15.09 0.75 15.14
N ARG A 195 14.41 0.84 13.99
CA ARG A 195 13.82 2.08 13.45
C ARG A 195 12.29 2.08 13.46
N HIS A 196 11.69 1.13 14.16
CA HIS A 196 10.23 1.03 14.26
C HIS A 196 9.66 2.17 15.09
N LEU A 197 8.51 2.67 14.64
CA LEU A 197 7.74 3.70 15.33
C LEU A 197 6.34 3.18 15.63
N THR A 198 5.73 3.77 16.65
CA THR A 198 4.31 3.61 17.00
C THR A 198 3.72 5.00 17.26
N TYR A 199 2.41 5.14 17.18
CA TYR A 199 1.74 6.39 17.54
C TYR A 199 0.94 6.19 18.82
N THR A 200 1.35 6.90 19.87
CA THR A 200 0.79 6.78 21.22
C THR A 200 0.90 8.11 21.95
N ALA A 201 -0.04 8.39 22.85
CA ALA A 201 -0.17 9.66 23.55
C ALA A 201 -0.13 10.89 22.60
N GLY A 202 -0.75 10.76 21.43
CA GLY A 202 -0.85 11.83 20.44
C GLY A 202 0.46 12.16 19.71
N LYS A 203 1.45 11.26 19.72
CA LYS A 203 2.75 11.48 19.05
C LYS A 203 3.37 10.19 18.54
N LEU A 204 4.21 10.33 17.50
CA LEU A 204 5.10 9.26 17.08
C LEU A 204 6.19 9.04 18.13
N SER A 205 6.39 7.79 18.53
CA SER A 205 7.37 7.36 19.52
C SER A 205 8.11 6.10 19.01
N PRO A 206 9.36 5.86 19.46
CA PRO A 206 10.06 4.62 19.17
C PRO A 206 9.25 3.40 19.63
N PHE A 207 9.23 2.36 18.81
CA PHE A 207 8.55 1.10 19.11
C PHE A 207 9.56 -0.01 19.37
N PHE A 208 9.28 -0.79 20.41
CA PHE A 208 10.04 -1.99 20.76
C PHE A 208 9.08 -3.17 20.82
N TYR A 209 9.41 -4.25 20.11
CA TYR A 209 8.59 -5.46 20.13
C TYR A 209 8.53 -6.02 21.54
N ALA A 210 7.34 -5.97 22.14
CA ALA A 210 7.04 -6.62 23.40
C ALA A 210 6.81 -8.13 23.18
N GLN A 211 7.05 -8.92 24.23
CA GLN A 211 6.71 -10.35 24.24
C GLN A 211 5.29 -10.62 24.73
N GLU A 212 4.54 -9.57 25.09
CA GLU A 212 3.18 -9.72 25.59
C GLU A 212 2.24 -10.21 24.48
N VAL A 213 1.63 -11.36 24.74
CA VAL A 213 0.65 -11.99 23.86
C VAL A 213 -0.74 -11.72 24.40
N SER A 214 -1.64 -11.30 23.52
CA SER A 214 -3.05 -11.05 23.82
C SER A 214 -3.95 -11.72 22.79
N PRO A 215 -5.10 -12.30 23.20
CA PRO A 215 -6.02 -12.89 22.25
C PRO A 215 -6.74 -11.81 21.43
N TRP A 216 -6.88 -12.04 20.13
CA TRP A 216 -7.77 -11.29 19.25
C TRP A 216 -8.77 -12.23 18.60
N ASN A 217 -10.04 -11.86 18.56
CA ASN A 217 -11.08 -12.64 17.89
C ASN A 217 -11.28 -12.06 16.49
N PHE A 218 -10.50 -12.55 15.53
CA PHE A 218 -10.72 -12.19 14.14
C PHE A 218 -12.05 -12.79 13.66
N PRO A 219 -12.72 -12.14 12.69
CA PRO A 219 -13.82 -12.78 12.00
C PRO A 219 -13.40 -14.11 11.33
N GLU A 220 -14.36 -15.03 11.17
CA GLU A 220 -14.14 -16.30 10.47
C GLU A 220 -13.58 -16.08 9.05
N PRO A 221 -12.71 -16.96 8.53
CA PRO A 221 -12.35 -18.28 9.05
C PRO A 221 -11.17 -18.28 10.03
N LEU A 222 -10.56 -17.12 10.31
CA LEU A 222 -9.34 -17.09 11.13
C LEU A 222 -9.66 -17.27 12.63
N GLY A 223 -10.80 -16.73 13.07
CA GLY A 223 -11.31 -16.91 14.43
C GLY A 223 -10.37 -16.36 15.51
N LYS A 224 -10.44 -16.94 16.71
CA LYS A 224 -9.60 -16.54 17.84
C LYS A 224 -8.14 -16.90 17.60
N GLN A 225 -7.27 -15.90 17.65
CA GLN A 225 -5.82 -16.05 17.50
C GLN A 225 -5.09 -15.36 18.66
N ASP A 226 -3.92 -15.88 19.01
CA ASP A 226 -2.97 -15.16 19.84
C ASP A 226 -2.24 -14.11 18.99
N THR A 227 -2.10 -12.90 19.51
CA THR A 227 -1.50 -11.75 18.82
C THR A 227 -0.47 -11.03 19.67
N VAL A 228 0.45 -10.34 19.01
CA VAL A 228 1.38 -9.39 19.63
C VAL A 228 1.23 -8.03 18.98
N VAL A 229 1.66 -6.98 19.68
CA VAL A 229 1.81 -5.65 19.07
C VAL A 229 2.80 -5.69 17.91
N PHE A 230 2.47 -4.99 16.84
CA PHE A 230 3.24 -4.99 15.60
C PHE A 230 3.39 -3.56 15.09
N ALA A 231 4.54 -3.25 14.48
CA ALA A 231 4.76 -1.93 13.90
C ALA A 231 4.29 -1.94 12.45
N THR A 232 3.42 -1.00 12.06
CA THR A 232 2.94 -0.83 10.66
C THR A 232 2.99 0.63 10.22
N ALA A 233 3.07 0.87 8.91
CA ALA A 233 3.12 2.23 8.35
C ALA A 233 1.82 3.02 8.61
N ASP A 234 0.69 2.35 8.81
CA ASP A 234 -0.61 2.97 9.09
C ASP A 234 -0.58 3.80 10.38
N GLN A 235 0.28 3.42 11.33
CA GLN A 235 0.49 4.16 12.58
C GLN A 235 1.14 5.54 12.33
N VAL A 236 1.72 5.76 11.15
CA VAL A 236 2.26 7.06 10.72
C VAL A 236 1.27 7.82 9.85
N THR A 237 0.52 7.12 8.98
CA THR A 237 -0.39 7.76 8.02
C THR A 237 -1.70 8.19 8.67
N LEU A 238 -2.33 7.35 9.51
CA LEU A 238 -3.64 7.63 10.10
C LEU A 238 -3.68 8.93 10.92
N PRO A 239 -2.72 9.22 11.82
CA PRO A 239 -2.74 10.45 12.61
C PRO A 239 -2.58 11.74 11.79
N ARG A 240 -2.30 11.65 10.48
CA ARG A 240 -2.23 12.82 9.59
C ARG A 240 -3.60 13.38 9.26
N HIS A 241 -4.63 12.54 9.27
CA HIS A 241 -5.98 12.92 8.85
C HIS A 241 -7.07 12.49 9.83
N VAL A 242 -6.78 11.57 10.75
CA VAL A 242 -7.66 11.19 11.85
C VAL A 242 -7.14 11.74 13.18
N ARG A 243 -8.03 12.43 13.91
CA ARG A 243 -7.74 12.88 15.28
C ARG A 243 -7.91 11.71 16.25
N THR A 244 -6.80 11.17 16.74
CA THR A 244 -6.75 10.13 17.76
C THR A 244 -5.49 10.29 18.60
N PRO A 245 -5.48 9.92 19.90
CA PRO A 245 -4.27 9.81 20.69
C PRO A 245 -3.52 8.49 20.47
N GLU A 246 -4.20 7.44 20.00
CA GLU A 246 -3.65 6.08 19.91
C GLU A 246 -3.95 5.43 18.55
N VAL A 247 -2.89 4.89 17.92
CA VAL A 247 -3.02 3.97 16.78
C VAL A 247 -2.17 2.73 17.05
N ARG A 248 -2.85 1.63 17.33
CA ARG A 248 -2.26 0.34 17.67
C ARG A 248 -2.38 -0.61 16.49
N ALA A 249 -1.36 -1.42 16.26
CA ALA A 249 -1.48 -2.57 15.36
C ALA A 249 -1.10 -3.87 16.07
N VAL A 250 -1.80 -4.95 15.73
CA VAL A 250 -1.53 -6.30 16.24
C VAL A 250 -1.44 -7.31 15.11
N MET A 251 -0.67 -8.37 15.32
CA MET A 251 -0.52 -9.47 14.35
C MET A 251 -0.57 -10.83 15.03
N ASN A 252 -1.19 -11.81 14.39
CA ASN A 252 -1.20 -13.18 14.89
C ASN A 252 0.19 -13.86 14.80
N LEU A 253 0.41 -14.90 15.60
CA LEU A 253 1.76 -15.45 15.78
C LEU A 253 2.31 -16.26 14.59
N ALA A 254 1.46 -16.90 13.80
CA ALA A 254 1.88 -17.75 12.66
C ALA A 254 2.79 -17.01 11.66
N PRO A 255 2.40 -15.87 11.07
CA PRO A 255 3.25 -15.14 10.12
C PRO A 255 4.57 -14.65 10.75
N LEU A 256 4.59 -14.36 12.05
CA LEU A 256 5.80 -13.94 12.75
C LEU A 256 6.80 -15.09 12.96
N ARG A 257 6.32 -16.34 13.05
CA ARG A 257 7.20 -17.52 13.09
C ARG A 257 7.83 -17.74 11.71
N ASP A 258 7.02 -17.66 10.67
CA ASP A 258 7.47 -17.83 9.28
C ASP A 258 8.54 -16.80 8.88
N ILE A 259 8.31 -15.51 9.16
CA ILE A 259 9.28 -14.48 8.77
C ILE A 259 10.62 -14.60 9.53
N ARG A 260 10.61 -15.12 10.76
CA ARG A 260 11.81 -15.31 11.60
C ARG A 260 12.57 -16.58 11.26
N ALA A 261 11.91 -17.55 10.66
CA ALA A 261 12.53 -18.80 10.24
C ALA A 261 13.38 -18.56 8.97
N GLU A 262 14.65 -18.97 9.04
CA GLU A 262 15.60 -18.83 7.93
C GLU A 262 15.24 -19.72 6.74
N ASP A 263 14.61 -20.86 7.00
CA ASP A 263 14.22 -21.88 6.03
C ASP A 263 12.83 -21.66 5.41
N THR A 264 12.06 -20.68 5.88
CA THR A 264 10.79 -20.33 5.24
C THR A 264 11.05 -19.88 3.79
N PRO A 265 10.39 -20.52 2.80
CA PRO A 265 10.64 -20.25 1.39
C PRO A 265 10.09 -18.88 0.97
N GLU A 266 10.44 -18.44 -0.24
CA GLU A 266 9.75 -17.32 -0.88
C GLU A 266 8.29 -17.70 -1.24
N PRO A 267 7.39 -16.70 -1.42
CA PRO A 267 6.06 -16.94 -1.96
C PRO A 267 6.11 -17.68 -3.30
N VAL A 268 5.32 -18.74 -3.42
CA VAL A 268 5.20 -19.53 -4.66
C VAL A 268 3.84 -19.24 -5.30
N PRO A 269 3.79 -18.93 -6.62
CA PRO A 269 2.55 -18.80 -7.36
C PRO A 269 1.64 -20.01 -7.21
N ALA A 270 0.37 -19.77 -6.92
CA ALA A 270 -0.68 -20.80 -6.84
C ALA A 270 -1.87 -20.47 -7.74
N ASP A 271 -1.76 -19.48 -8.64
CA ASP A 271 -2.69 -19.21 -9.73
C ASP A 271 -1.98 -18.58 -10.95
N ALA A 272 -2.77 -18.33 -12.01
CA ALA A 272 -2.28 -17.78 -13.27
C ALA A 272 -1.82 -16.31 -13.16
N GLU A 273 -2.31 -15.58 -12.16
CA GLU A 273 -1.92 -14.19 -11.88
C GLU A 273 -0.63 -14.11 -11.07
N GLY A 274 -0.09 -15.24 -10.62
CA GLY A 274 1.18 -15.31 -9.89
C GLY A 274 1.04 -15.24 -8.37
N ARG A 275 -0.19 -15.19 -7.83
CA ARG A 275 -0.44 -14.97 -6.39
C ARG A 275 -0.14 -16.22 -5.58
N SER A 276 0.47 -16.08 -4.41
CA SER A 276 0.64 -17.18 -3.47
C SER A 276 -0.68 -17.60 -2.83
N ALA A 277 -0.77 -18.82 -2.31
CA ALA A 277 -1.99 -19.33 -1.67
C ALA A 277 -2.29 -18.70 -0.30
N GLN A 278 -1.37 -17.90 0.25
CA GLN A 278 -1.47 -17.31 1.58
C GLN A 278 -2.65 -16.33 1.64
N SER A 279 -3.43 -16.40 2.70
CA SER A 279 -4.61 -15.56 2.91
C SER A 279 -4.40 -14.57 4.04
N PHE A 280 -5.12 -13.45 3.95
CA PHE A 280 -5.10 -12.42 4.97
C PHE A 280 -6.50 -11.95 5.32
N LEU A 281 -6.62 -11.40 6.52
CA LEU A 281 -7.73 -10.60 7.01
C LEU A 281 -7.16 -9.40 7.76
N VAL A 282 -7.67 -8.21 7.45
CA VAL A 282 -7.37 -6.97 8.15
C VAL A 282 -8.66 -6.44 8.73
N GLU A 283 -8.68 -6.22 10.05
CA GLU A 283 -9.79 -5.61 10.77
C GLU A 283 -9.32 -4.28 11.37
N ALA A 284 -10.01 -3.20 11.02
CA ALA A 284 -9.86 -1.92 11.68
C ALA A 284 -10.99 -1.74 12.70
N VAL A 285 -10.63 -1.43 13.94
CA VAL A 285 -11.53 -1.17 15.05
C VAL A 285 -11.30 0.24 15.55
N VAL A 286 -12.33 1.08 15.47
CA VAL A 286 -12.29 2.47 15.93
C VAL A 286 -13.20 2.59 17.15
N THR A 287 -12.66 3.09 18.25
CA THR A 287 -13.37 3.23 19.53
C THR A 287 -13.55 4.70 19.89
N ARG A 288 -14.74 5.06 20.37
CA ARG A 288 -15.06 6.38 20.91
C ARG A 288 -16.07 6.25 22.06
N GLY A 289 -15.66 6.60 23.28
CA GLY A 289 -16.41 6.35 24.50
C GLY A 289 -16.71 4.87 24.69
N HIS A 290 -17.99 4.51 24.64
CA HIS A 290 -18.46 3.12 24.75
C HIS A 290 -18.83 2.50 23.39
N GLU A 291 -18.68 3.24 22.30
CA GLU A 291 -19.04 2.81 20.96
C GLU A 291 -17.81 2.29 20.22
N THR A 292 -18.05 1.35 19.30
CA THR A 292 -17.01 0.75 18.48
C THR A 292 -17.55 0.54 17.08
N ARG A 293 -16.79 1.00 16.07
CA ARG A 293 -17.05 0.77 14.65
C ARG A 293 -15.95 -0.11 14.06
N ARG A 294 -16.33 -0.92 13.07
CA ARG A 294 -15.42 -1.91 12.49
C ARG A 294 -15.51 -1.92 10.98
N ALA A 295 -14.37 -2.06 10.33
CA ALA A 295 -14.28 -2.38 8.90
C ALA A 295 -13.31 -3.55 8.71
N VAL A 296 -13.65 -4.46 7.81
CA VAL A 296 -12.87 -5.68 7.56
C VAL A 296 -12.63 -5.82 6.07
N ALA A 297 -11.38 -6.09 5.69
CA ALA A 297 -11.06 -6.61 4.36
C ALA A 297 -10.35 -7.96 4.48
N GLY A 298 -10.60 -8.83 3.51
CA GLY A 298 -9.90 -10.10 3.38
C GLY A 298 -9.54 -10.38 1.94
N GLY A 299 -8.50 -11.17 1.76
CA GLY A 299 -7.98 -11.47 0.44
C GLY A 299 -6.86 -12.50 0.48
N ARG A 300 -6.12 -12.54 -0.62
CA ARG A 300 -5.05 -13.49 -0.85
C ARG A 300 -3.80 -12.74 -1.28
N ASP A 301 -2.66 -13.19 -0.76
CA ASP A 301 -1.32 -12.68 -1.04
C ASP A 301 -1.15 -11.19 -0.73
N ILE A 302 -0.44 -10.91 0.37
CA ILE A 302 -0.18 -9.55 0.85
C ILE A 302 0.68 -8.73 -0.13
N TYR A 303 1.48 -9.37 -0.99
CA TYR A 303 2.26 -8.67 -2.01
C TYR A 303 1.40 -8.37 -3.23
N ALA A 304 0.53 -9.29 -3.61
CA ALA A 304 -0.34 -9.11 -4.77
C ALA A 304 -1.38 -8.00 -4.54
N VAL A 305 -2.02 -7.94 -3.36
CA VAL A 305 -3.04 -6.91 -3.04
C VAL A 305 -2.47 -5.49 -3.05
N THR A 306 -1.15 -5.34 -2.93
CA THR A 306 -0.47 -4.05 -3.01
C THR A 306 -0.63 -3.39 -4.39
N ALA A 307 -0.60 -4.18 -5.48
CA ALA A 307 -0.70 -3.65 -6.83
C ALA A 307 -2.02 -2.91 -7.13
N PRO A 308 -3.22 -3.49 -6.88
CA PRO A 308 -4.47 -2.78 -7.10
C PRO A 308 -4.67 -1.58 -6.16
N LEU A 309 -4.13 -1.61 -4.94
CA LEU A 309 -4.13 -0.45 -4.04
C LEU A 309 -3.39 0.74 -4.68
N VAL A 310 -2.13 0.55 -5.08
CA VAL A 310 -1.33 1.66 -5.61
C VAL A 310 -1.80 2.13 -6.99
N VAL A 311 -2.28 1.22 -7.84
CA VAL A 311 -2.79 1.57 -9.17
C VAL A 311 -4.17 2.22 -9.13
N GLU A 312 -5.02 1.90 -8.15
CA GLU A 312 -6.29 2.61 -7.94
C GLU A 312 -6.06 4.07 -7.50
N ALA A 313 -5.14 4.32 -6.56
CA ALA A 313 -4.80 5.68 -6.18
C ALA A 313 -4.19 6.45 -7.35
N LEU A 314 -3.29 5.83 -8.10
CA LEU A 314 -2.74 6.44 -9.32
C LEU A 314 -3.86 6.82 -10.30
N ALA A 315 -4.80 5.93 -10.56
CA ALA A 315 -5.93 6.18 -11.46
C ALA A 315 -6.78 7.36 -10.98
N ARG A 316 -6.98 7.51 -9.66
CA ARG A 316 -7.72 8.64 -9.05
C ARG A 316 -6.95 9.95 -9.16
N LEU A 317 -5.65 9.96 -8.88
CA LEU A 317 -4.78 11.13 -9.05
C LEU A 317 -4.79 11.62 -10.51
N LEU A 318 -4.60 10.70 -11.45
CA LEU A 318 -4.48 11.01 -12.86
C LEU A 318 -5.80 11.38 -13.55
N ARG A 319 -6.93 10.98 -12.96
CA ARG A 319 -8.26 11.44 -13.37
C ARG A 319 -8.48 12.91 -13.03
N GLY A 320 -7.90 13.40 -11.93
CA GLY A 320 -7.89 14.82 -11.58
C GLY A 320 -9.21 15.37 -11.03
N ASP A 321 -10.13 14.51 -10.56
CA ASP A 321 -11.43 14.92 -10.01
C ASP A 321 -11.31 15.89 -8.81
N ARG A 322 -10.24 15.74 -8.03
CA ARG A 322 -9.87 16.65 -6.93
C ARG A 322 -8.36 16.86 -6.94
N PRO A 323 -7.88 18.11 -6.76
CA PRO A 323 -6.46 18.37 -6.64
C PRO A 323 -5.93 17.74 -5.34
N VAL A 324 -4.92 16.89 -5.46
CA VAL A 324 -4.19 16.30 -4.35
C VAL A 324 -2.74 16.73 -4.50
N THR A 325 -2.21 17.44 -3.50
CA THR A 325 -0.87 18.02 -3.52
C THR A 325 -0.24 17.93 -2.14
N GLY A 326 1.08 17.81 -2.06
CA GLY A 326 1.77 17.58 -0.80
C GLY A 326 2.01 16.09 -0.55
N VAL A 327 2.52 15.78 0.65
CA VAL A 327 2.62 14.40 1.13
C VAL A 327 1.34 14.07 1.88
N VAL A 328 0.60 13.07 1.41
CA VAL A 328 -0.75 12.76 1.89
C VAL A 328 -0.91 11.28 2.19
N ALA A 329 -1.72 10.96 3.20
CA ALA A 329 -2.18 9.60 3.42
C ALA A 329 -3.28 9.21 2.42
N VAL A 330 -3.49 7.91 2.22
CA VAL A 330 -4.50 7.45 1.25
C VAL A 330 -5.93 7.78 1.68
N GLY A 331 -6.27 7.62 2.96
CA GLY A 331 -7.59 7.99 3.52
C GLY A 331 -7.83 9.50 3.55
N GLU A 332 -6.76 10.29 3.58
CA GLU A 332 -6.81 11.76 3.43
C GLU A 332 -7.11 12.16 1.97
N ALA A 333 -6.44 11.51 1.03
CA ALA A 333 -6.46 11.89 -0.38
C ALA A 333 -7.73 11.45 -1.12
N PHE A 334 -8.34 10.33 -0.72
CA PHE A 334 -9.42 9.70 -1.47
C PHE A 334 -10.60 9.32 -0.59
N ASP A 335 -11.78 9.24 -1.22
CA ASP A 335 -12.94 8.63 -0.59
C ASP A 335 -12.67 7.14 -0.33
N ALA A 336 -12.52 6.77 0.94
CA ALA A 336 -11.99 5.47 1.33
C ALA A 336 -12.98 4.33 1.04
N GLU A 337 -14.29 4.56 1.16
CA GLU A 337 -15.30 3.57 0.86
C GLU A 337 -15.35 3.26 -0.64
N SER A 338 -15.48 4.29 -1.48
CA SER A 338 -15.42 4.13 -2.94
C SER A 338 -14.12 3.46 -3.38
N PHE A 339 -13.01 3.77 -2.70
CA PHE A 339 -11.71 3.15 -2.98
C PHE A 339 -11.73 1.66 -2.72
N LEU A 340 -12.09 1.23 -1.50
CA LEU A 340 -12.15 -0.18 -1.14
C LEU A 340 -13.13 -0.96 -2.02
N ARG A 341 -14.30 -0.37 -2.32
CA ARG A 341 -15.29 -0.97 -3.21
C ARG A 341 -14.77 -1.16 -4.64
N ALA A 342 -13.91 -0.28 -5.14
CA ALA A 342 -13.31 -0.43 -6.47
C ALA A 342 -12.34 -1.62 -6.56
N LEU A 343 -11.89 -2.15 -5.43
CA LEU A 343 -11.02 -3.34 -5.36
C LEU A 343 -11.80 -4.65 -5.17
N THR A 344 -13.10 -4.57 -4.87
CA THR A 344 -13.97 -5.73 -4.60
C THR A 344 -14.84 -6.05 -5.83
N PRO A 345 -15.08 -7.33 -6.16
CA PRO A 345 -14.58 -8.54 -5.51
C PRO A 345 -13.24 -9.06 -6.06
N ASP A 346 -12.70 -8.42 -7.10
CA ASP A 346 -11.59 -8.97 -7.89
C ASP A 346 -10.29 -9.13 -7.08
N HIS A 347 -10.01 -8.19 -6.17
CA HIS A 347 -8.77 -8.14 -5.38
C HIS A 347 -9.00 -8.38 -3.88
N LEU A 348 -10.18 -7.99 -3.38
CA LEU A 348 -10.61 -8.25 -2.01
C LEU A 348 -11.78 -9.23 -2.03
N THR A 349 -11.57 -10.44 -1.50
CA THR A 349 -12.58 -11.50 -1.43
C THR A 349 -13.59 -11.28 -0.31
N ARG A 350 -13.28 -10.37 0.62
CA ARG A 350 -14.17 -9.92 1.70
C ARG A 350 -14.03 -8.42 1.88
N LEU A 351 -15.17 -7.74 2.03
CA LEU A 351 -15.25 -6.36 2.45
C LEU A 351 -16.51 -6.16 3.30
N GLU A 352 -16.32 -5.84 4.58
CA GLU A 352 -17.40 -5.53 5.53
C GLU A 352 -17.17 -4.13 6.06
N LEU A 353 -18.12 -3.23 5.84
CA LEU A 353 -18.04 -1.84 6.26
C LEU A 353 -19.16 -1.54 7.26
N PRO A 354 -19.02 -0.54 8.15
CA PRO A 354 -20.09 -0.12 9.05
C PRO A 354 -21.37 0.24 8.29
N ALA A 355 -22.53 -0.03 8.90
CA ALA A 355 -23.80 0.39 8.34
C ALA A 355 -23.90 1.93 8.34
N GLY A 356 -24.23 2.53 7.19
CA GLY A 356 -24.42 3.97 7.06
C GLY A 356 -23.16 4.78 6.74
N ALA A 357 -22.06 4.13 6.32
CA ALA A 357 -21.03 4.81 5.57
C ALA A 357 -21.63 5.22 4.20
N SER A 358 -21.76 6.52 3.96
CA SER A 358 -22.34 7.10 2.73
C SER A 358 -21.79 8.49 2.49
#